data_AF-A0A7D9IJ44-F1
#
_entry.id   AF-A0A7D9IJ44-F1
#
_cell.length_a   1.000
_cell.length_b   1.000
_cell.length_c   1.000
_cell.angle_alpha   90.00
_cell.angle_beta   90.00
_cell.angle_gamma   90.00
#
_symmetry.space_group_name_H-M   'P 1'
#
loop_
_entity.id
_entity.type
_entity.pdbx_description
1 polymer ?
#
loop_
_entity_poly.entity_id
_entity_poly.type
_entity_poly.pdbx_seq_one_letter_code
_entity_poly.pdbx_strand_id
1 'polypeptide(L)'
;MFFPEACIACNSTRKQYHVIVYGIGVLGISRDNWHKRRATGGKKKALRKKRKYELGRPPANTKLGQKRIHPVRTRGGNRKFRALRLDHGNFSWGSESITRKTRVMDVVYNASNNELVRTKTLVKNCIVQVDSNPFRQWYDTGELYRNSII
;
A
#
# COMPACT_ATOMS: atom_id res chain seq x y z
N MET A 1 43.20 4.23 35.71
CA MET A 1 43.56 3.65 37.03
C MET A 1 43.00 2.24 37.08
N PHE A 2 43.90 1.26 37.26
CA PHE A 2 43.69 -0.16 37.61
C PHE A 2 43.18 -1.16 36.54
N PHE A 3 44.13 -1.92 35.99
CA PHE A 3 44.10 -3.36 35.62
C PHE A 3 44.14 -4.22 36.92
N PRO A 4 43.80 -5.56 36.97
CA PRO A 4 44.34 -6.66 36.12
C PRO A 4 43.32 -7.77 35.70
N GLU A 5 43.44 -8.35 34.49
CA GLU A 5 44.13 -9.60 34.11
C GLU A 5 43.74 -10.90 34.85
N ALA A 6 43.12 -11.83 34.10
CA ALA A 6 43.40 -13.27 34.21
C ALA A 6 43.34 -13.89 32.80
N CYS A 7 44.51 -14.31 32.34
CA CYS A 7 44.78 -15.00 31.09
C CYS A 7 44.18 -16.42 31.10
N ILE A 8 43.52 -16.80 30.00
CA ILE A 8 43.55 -18.19 29.51
C ILE A 8 44.05 -18.13 28.07
N ALA A 9 45.30 -18.53 27.89
CA ALA A 9 45.90 -18.76 26.59
C ALA A 9 45.22 -19.97 25.93
N CYS A 10 44.54 -19.74 24.81
CA CYS A 10 44.26 -20.79 23.84
C CYS A 10 44.79 -20.30 22.48
N ASN A 11 45.99 -20.78 22.16
CA ASN A 11 46.65 -20.62 20.87
C ASN A 11 45.78 -21.17 19.74
N SER A 12 45.29 -20.30 18.87
CA SER A 12 45.00 -20.61 17.47
C SER A 12 44.64 -19.31 16.76
N THR A 13 45.64 -18.65 16.17
CA THR A 13 45.59 -17.66 15.06
C THR A 13 44.19 -17.28 14.53
N ARG A 14 43.38 -16.59 15.36
CA ARG A 14 42.16 -15.94 14.90
C ARG A 14 42.59 -14.60 14.31
N LYS A 15 42.88 -14.59 13.00
CA LYS A 15 42.91 -13.34 12.22
C LYS A 15 41.67 -12.54 12.63
N GLN A 16 41.91 -11.39 13.24
CA GLN A 16 40.89 -10.36 13.46
C GLN A 16 40.41 -9.90 12.08
N TYR A 17 39.48 -10.63 11.50
CA TYR A 17 38.63 -10.06 10.49
C TYR A 17 37.66 -9.17 11.25
N HIS A 18 37.92 -7.86 11.23
CA HIS A 18 36.86 -6.88 11.25
C HIS A 18 35.94 -7.23 10.08
N VAL A 19 35.01 -8.16 10.31
CA VAL A 19 33.88 -8.35 9.42
C VAL A 19 33.06 -7.11 9.65
N ILE A 20 33.30 -6.09 8.83
CA ILE A 20 32.34 -5.04 8.60
C ILE A 20 31.08 -5.79 8.19
N VAL A 21 30.14 -5.91 9.13
CA VAL A 21 28.81 -6.44 8.89
C VAL A 21 28.12 -5.40 8.02
N TYR A 22 28.47 -5.36 6.74
CA TYR A 22 27.66 -4.72 5.73
C TYR A 22 26.34 -5.47 5.77
N GLY A 23 25.36 -4.84 6.43
CA GLY A 23 24.04 -5.39 6.66
C GLY A 23 23.54 -6.09 5.41
N ILE A 24 23.46 -7.41 5.48
CA ILE A 24 22.80 -8.24 4.48
C ILE A 24 21.32 -7.94 4.67
N GLY A 25 20.86 -6.83 4.10
CA GLY A 25 19.47 -6.43 4.12
C GLY A 25 18.66 -7.57 3.52
N VAL A 26 17.91 -8.27 4.36
CA VAL A 26 17.06 -9.38 3.97
C VAL A 26 16.11 -8.87 2.89
N LEU A 27 16.34 -9.26 1.63
CA LEU A 27 15.46 -8.89 0.53
C LEU A 27 14.07 -9.51 0.78
N GLY A 28 13.07 -8.65 0.89
CA GLY A 28 11.69 -9.01 1.22
C GLY A 28 10.94 -9.77 0.12
N ILE A 29 9.68 -9.39 -0.09
CA ILE A 29 8.78 -9.99 -1.10
C ILE A 29 9.40 -9.81 -2.49
N SER A 30 9.50 -10.86 -3.30
CA SER A 30 10.00 -10.81 -4.68
C SER A 30 8.86 -11.08 -5.67
N ARG A 31 8.99 -10.53 -6.89
CA ARG A 31 8.01 -10.66 -7.98
C ARG A 31 8.44 -11.68 -9.06
N ASP A 32 9.45 -12.49 -8.77
CA ASP A 32 9.95 -13.50 -9.68
C ASP A 32 9.04 -14.75 -9.73
N ASN A 33 9.18 -15.59 -10.75
CA ASN A 33 8.44 -16.85 -10.90
C ASN A 33 9.32 -18.08 -10.60
N TRP A 34 10.55 -17.87 -10.11
CA TRP A 34 11.52 -18.94 -9.97
C TRP A 34 11.23 -19.83 -8.75
N HIS A 35 10.54 -19.27 -7.76
CA HIS A 35 10.05 -19.99 -6.59
C HIS A 35 8.81 -20.87 -6.87
N LYS A 36 8.12 -20.69 -8.01
CA LYS A 36 6.97 -21.53 -8.40
C LYS A 36 7.44 -22.72 -9.25
N ARG A 37 6.65 -23.80 -9.26
CA ARG A 37 6.90 -24.98 -10.11
C ARG A 37 6.80 -24.66 -11.61
N ARG A 38 7.34 -25.54 -12.44
CA ARG A 38 7.10 -25.53 -13.90
C ARG A 38 5.66 -25.95 -14.18
N ALA A 39 5.15 -25.65 -15.37
CA ALA A 39 3.84 -26.14 -15.81
C ALA A 39 3.78 -27.69 -15.79
N THR A 40 4.89 -28.36 -16.09
CA THR A 40 5.06 -29.82 -15.97
C THR A 40 5.16 -30.33 -14.52
N GLY A 41 5.07 -29.46 -13.51
CA GLY A 41 5.19 -29.84 -12.09
C GLY A 41 6.63 -29.97 -11.57
N GLY A 42 7.64 -29.96 -12.45
CA GLY A 42 9.05 -30.06 -12.07
C GLY A 42 9.54 -28.90 -11.18
N LYS A 43 10.40 -29.21 -10.20
CA LYS A 43 11.02 -28.23 -9.29
C LYS A 43 12.07 -27.40 -10.04
N LYS A 44 12.01 -26.07 -9.94
CA LYS A 44 13.03 -25.17 -10.49
C LYS A 44 14.17 -25.00 -9.47
N LYS A 45 15.41 -25.26 -9.87
CA LYS A 45 16.60 -25.02 -9.05
C LYS A 45 16.95 -23.54 -9.06
N ALA A 46 17.04 -22.88 -7.91
CA ALA A 46 17.42 -21.46 -7.80
C ALA A 46 18.80 -21.19 -8.42
N LEU A 47 18.84 -20.33 -9.45
CA LEU A 47 20.09 -19.95 -10.14
C LEU A 47 20.88 -18.89 -9.37
N ARG A 48 20.20 -18.05 -8.58
CA ARG A 48 20.75 -16.83 -7.99
C ARG A 48 19.94 -16.37 -6.77
N LYS A 49 20.53 -15.45 -5.98
CA LYS A 49 19.85 -14.76 -4.88
C LYS A 49 18.81 -13.74 -5.39
N LYS A 50 17.87 -13.33 -4.53
CA LYS A 50 16.87 -12.30 -4.81
C LYS A 50 17.53 -10.97 -5.22
N ARG A 51 16.92 -10.25 -6.17
CA ARG A 51 17.47 -8.99 -6.71
C ARG A 51 16.57 -7.78 -6.41
N LYS A 52 17.20 -6.61 -6.24
CA LYS A 52 16.52 -5.35 -5.88
C LYS A 52 15.49 -4.89 -6.93
N TYR A 53 15.67 -5.23 -8.20
CA TYR A 53 14.75 -4.84 -9.27
C TYR A 53 13.45 -5.65 -9.29
N GLU A 54 13.40 -6.81 -8.63
CA GLU A 54 12.21 -7.66 -8.45
C GLU A 54 11.47 -7.37 -7.13
N LEU A 55 11.89 -6.34 -6.39
CA LEU A 55 11.39 -6.05 -5.05
C LEU A 55 9.89 -5.70 -5.07
N GLY A 56 9.10 -6.49 -4.36
CA GLY A 56 7.73 -6.22 -3.97
C GLY A 56 7.65 -5.37 -2.71
N ARG A 57 6.45 -4.85 -2.44
CA ARG A 57 6.14 -4.10 -1.20
C ARG A 57 4.85 -4.67 -0.61
N PRO A 58 4.67 -4.63 0.72
CA PRO A 58 3.42 -5.04 1.34
C PRO A 58 2.25 -4.17 0.84
N PRO A 59 1.03 -4.73 0.79
CA PRO A 59 -0.18 -3.99 0.42
C PRO A 59 -0.48 -2.90 1.46
N ALA A 60 -1.22 -1.88 1.04
CA ALA A 60 -1.53 -0.74 1.89
C ALA A 60 -2.78 -0.95 2.78
N ASN A 61 -3.71 -1.79 2.33
CA ASN A 61 -5.00 -2.06 2.99
C ASN A 61 -5.67 -0.80 3.53
N THR A 62 -5.94 0.14 2.61
CA THR A 62 -6.58 1.43 2.88
C THR A 62 -7.89 1.25 3.63
N LYS A 63 -7.98 1.83 4.83
CA LYS A 63 -9.19 1.80 5.68
C LYS A 63 -9.97 3.11 5.57
N LEU A 64 -11.25 3.05 5.90
CA LEU A 64 -12.02 4.27 6.12
C LEU A 64 -11.54 5.00 7.37
N GLY A 65 -11.35 6.32 7.30
CA GLY A 65 -11.00 7.16 8.45
C GLY A 65 -10.16 8.38 8.08
N GLN A 66 -9.68 9.11 9.08
CA GLN A 66 -8.94 10.37 8.88
C GLN A 66 -7.77 10.19 7.90
N LYS A 67 -7.72 11.06 6.88
CA LYS A 67 -6.75 11.02 5.79
C LYS A 67 -5.32 10.88 6.30
N ARG A 68 -4.67 9.77 5.96
CA ARG A 68 -3.25 9.51 6.22
C ARG A 68 -2.59 8.92 5.00
N ILE A 69 -1.64 9.65 4.42
CA ILE A 69 -0.95 9.28 3.17
C ILE A 69 0.56 9.31 3.40
N HIS A 70 1.24 8.24 2.99
CA HIS A 70 2.70 8.13 3.01
C HIS A 70 3.28 8.17 1.59
N PRO A 71 4.19 9.11 1.29
CA PRO A 71 4.92 9.08 0.03
C PRO A 71 5.98 7.98 0.07
N VAL A 72 5.99 7.10 -0.95
CA VAL A 72 6.96 6.01 -1.07
C VAL A 72 7.84 6.25 -2.30
N ARG A 73 9.17 6.32 -2.10
CA ARG A 73 10.14 6.38 -3.22
C ARG A 73 10.09 5.09 -4.03
N THR A 74 10.08 5.23 -5.35
CA THR A 74 10.10 4.13 -6.32
C THR A 74 11.31 4.22 -7.24
N ARG A 75 11.46 3.25 -8.14
CA ARG A 75 12.56 3.22 -9.12
C ARG A 75 12.51 4.48 -9.98
N GLY A 76 13.67 5.04 -10.32
CA GLY A 76 13.77 6.24 -11.15
C GLY A 76 13.44 7.55 -10.43
N GLY A 77 13.38 7.57 -9.09
CA GLY A 77 13.17 8.80 -8.33
C GLY A 77 11.70 9.20 -8.10
N ASN A 78 10.77 8.58 -8.82
CA ASN A 78 9.33 8.83 -8.70
C ASN A 78 8.77 8.50 -7.29
N ARG A 79 7.70 9.19 -6.89
CA ARG A 79 6.98 8.97 -5.64
C ARG A 79 5.61 8.38 -5.94
N LYS A 80 5.26 7.28 -5.26
CA LYS A 80 3.88 6.76 -5.24
C LYS A 80 3.27 7.04 -3.88
N PHE A 81 2.07 7.60 -3.87
CA PHE A 81 1.35 7.91 -2.63
C PHE A 81 0.58 6.69 -2.15
N ARG A 82 0.96 6.21 -0.96
CA ARG A 82 0.27 5.12 -0.30
C ARG A 82 -0.67 5.70 0.75
N ALA A 83 -1.96 5.70 0.47
CA ALA A 83 -2.95 5.96 1.49
C ALA A 83 -3.00 4.78 2.49
N LEU A 84 -3.14 5.09 3.78
CA LEU A 84 -3.49 4.11 4.82
C LEU A 84 -4.93 4.30 5.26
N ARG A 85 -5.38 5.55 5.30
CA ARG A 85 -6.75 5.92 5.63
C ARG A 85 -7.23 7.04 4.74
N LEU A 86 -8.48 6.96 4.31
CA LEU A 86 -9.18 7.98 3.54
C LEU A 86 -10.62 8.06 4.02
N ASP A 87 -11.18 9.25 4.00
CA ASP A 87 -12.55 9.58 4.39
C ASP A 87 -13.32 10.31 3.27
N HIS A 88 -12.62 11.07 2.43
CA HIS A 88 -13.21 11.82 1.31
C HIS A 88 -12.73 11.29 -0.05
N GLY A 89 -13.61 11.36 -1.05
CA GLY A 89 -13.33 11.04 -2.45
C GLY A 89 -13.96 12.06 -3.40
N ASN A 90 -13.53 12.05 -4.68
CA ASN A 90 -14.24 12.76 -5.74
C ASN A 90 -15.17 11.76 -6.44
N PHE A 91 -16.46 12.04 -6.44
CA PHE A 91 -17.47 11.19 -7.04
C PHE A 91 -18.16 11.92 -8.19
N SER A 92 -18.44 11.19 -9.26
CA SER A 92 -19.07 11.72 -10.46
C SER A 92 -20.50 11.22 -10.58
N TRP A 93 -21.44 12.14 -10.79
CA TRP A 93 -22.78 11.83 -11.24
C TRP A 93 -22.78 11.79 -12.77
N GLY A 94 -22.81 10.57 -13.33
CA GLY A 94 -22.62 10.37 -14.77
C GLY A 94 -23.71 10.97 -15.66
N SER A 95 -24.98 10.97 -15.23
CA SER A 95 -26.08 11.50 -16.04
C SER A 95 -26.08 13.02 -16.12
N GLU A 96 -25.69 13.71 -15.05
CA GLU A 96 -25.69 15.17 -14.98
C GLU A 96 -24.29 15.76 -15.27
N SER A 97 -23.29 14.92 -15.56
CA SER A 97 -21.91 15.30 -15.88
C SER A 97 -21.22 16.18 -14.82
N ILE A 98 -21.53 15.95 -13.54
CA ILE A 98 -20.98 16.71 -12.42
C ILE A 98 -20.07 15.85 -11.56
N THR A 99 -19.04 16.48 -11.00
CA THR A 99 -18.17 15.87 -10.01
C THR A 99 -18.14 16.71 -8.74
N ARG A 100 -18.29 16.06 -7.60
CA ARG A 100 -18.20 16.72 -6.29
C ARG A 100 -17.37 15.87 -5.35
N LYS A 101 -16.61 16.58 -4.52
CA LYS A 101 -15.89 15.96 -3.40
C LYS A 101 -16.87 15.71 -2.27
N THR A 102 -16.98 14.45 -1.86
CA THR A 102 -17.92 14.04 -0.82
C THR A 102 -17.25 13.08 0.15
N ARG A 103 -17.89 12.88 1.31
CA ARG A 103 -17.45 11.91 2.31
C ARG A 103 -17.96 10.51 1.95
N VAL A 104 -17.12 9.51 2.19
CA VAL A 104 -17.49 8.09 2.13
C VAL A 104 -18.04 7.67 3.48
N MET A 105 -19.27 7.15 3.49
CA MET A 105 -19.97 6.74 4.71
C MET A 105 -19.60 5.30 5.08
N ASP A 106 -19.77 4.36 4.14
CA ASP A 106 -19.42 2.97 4.36
C ASP A 106 -19.08 2.22 3.07
N VAL A 107 -18.46 1.05 3.21
CA VAL A 107 -18.27 0.08 2.12
C VAL A 107 -19.38 -0.96 2.22
N VAL A 108 -20.21 -1.06 1.19
CA VAL A 108 -21.39 -1.95 1.20
C VAL A 108 -21.04 -3.31 0.61
N TYR A 109 -20.29 -3.34 -0.49
CA TYR A 109 -20.01 -4.57 -1.20
C TYR A 109 -18.63 -4.58 -1.86
N ASN A 110 -18.04 -5.78 -1.94
CA ASN A 110 -16.83 -6.04 -2.67
C ASN A 110 -16.87 -7.44 -3.30
N ALA A 111 -16.54 -7.53 -4.59
CA ALA A 111 -16.64 -8.78 -5.35
C ALA A 111 -15.58 -9.83 -4.98
N SER A 112 -14.37 -9.41 -4.59
CA SER A 112 -13.27 -10.36 -4.39
C SER A 112 -13.30 -11.09 -3.04
N ASN A 113 -13.77 -10.42 -1.98
CA ASN A 113 -13.73 -10.94 -0.61
C ASN A 113 -14.64 -10.13 0.31
N ASN A 114 -15.43 -10.82 1.14
CA ASN A 114 -16.34 -10.24 2.12
C ASN A 114 -15.63 -9.67 3.37
N GLU A 115 -14.43 -10.14 3.72
CA GLU A 115 -13.64 -9.60 4.84
C GLU A 115 -13.26 -8.12 4.62
N LEU A 116 -13.21 -7.70 3.36
CA LEU A 116 -12.92 -6.33 2.98
C LEU A 116 -14.09 -5.39 3.29
N VAL A 117 -15.33 -5.91 3.29
CA VAL A 117 -16.54 -5.18 3.70
C VAL A 117 -16.55 -5.00 5.21
N ARG A 118 -16.38 -6.10 5.96
CA ARG A 118 -16.35 -6.11 7.44
C ARG A 118 -15.34 -5.11 8.01
N THR A 119 -14.17 -5.06 7.38
CA THR A 119 -13.07 -4.24 7.86
C THR A 119 -12.97 -2.87 7.17
N LYS A 120 -14.00 -2.48 6.40
CA LYS A 120 -14.15 -1.19 5.70
C LYS A 120 -12.89 -0.79 4.91
N THR A 121 -12.37 -1.72 4.11
CA THR A 121 -11.21 -1.45 3.24
C THR A 121 -11.65 -0.94 1.88
N LEU A 122 -11.03 0.14 1.44
CA LEU A 122 -11.22 0.70 0.11
C LEU A 122 -10.32 -0.02 -0.88
N VAL A 123 -10.92 -0.60 -1.93
CA VAL A 123 -10.23 -1.27 -3.04
C VAL A 123 -10.78 -0.78 -4.37
N LYS A 124 -10.12 -1.11 -5.49
CA LYS A 124 -10.69 -0.80 -6.80
C LYS A 124 -12.03 -1.51 -6.94
N ASN A 125 -13.05 -0.80 -7.42
CA ASN A 125 -14.39 -1.34 -7.66
C ASN A 125 -15.16 -1.78 -6.39
N CYS A 126 -14.79 -1.28 -5.21
CA CYS A 126 -15.67 -1.43 -4.05
C CYS A 126 -16.92 -0.56 -4.20
N ILE A 127 -18.09 -1.12 -3.89
CA ILE A 127 -19.34 -0.36 -3.85
C ILE A 127 -19.41 0.33 -2.50
N VAL A 128 -19.55 1.64 -2.53
CA VAL A 128 -19.51 2.51 -1.34
C VAL A 128 -20.79 3.32 -1.23
N GLN A 129 -21.21 3.57 0.00
CA GLN A 129 -22.24 4.54 0.31
C GLN A 129 -21.60 5.91 0.50
N VAL A 130 -22.15 6.91 -0.16
CA VAL A 130 -21.61 8.27 -0.24
C VAL A 130 -22.60 9.26 0.37
N ASP A 131 -22.09 10.32 0.99
CA ASP A 131 -22.92 11.43 1.45
C ASP A 131 -23.54 12.20 0.27
N SER A 132 -24.86 12.42 0.32
CA SER A 132 -25.66 13.05 -0.73
C SER A 132 -25.69 14.58 -0.65
N ASN A 133 -25.35 15.18 0.50
CA ASN A 133 -25.48 16.62 0.73
C ASN A 133 -24.93 17.54 -0.39
N PRO A 134 -23.69 17.36 -0.87
CA PRO A 134 -23.14 18.26 -1.90
C PRO A 134 -23.78 18.08 -3.29
N PHE A 135 -24.37 16.92 -3.58
CA PHE A 135 -25.13 16.72 -4.82
C PHE A 135 -26.53 17.32 -4.70
N ARG A 136 -27.19 17.14 -3.55
CA ARG A 136 -28.49 17.76 -3.26
C ARG A 136 -28.42 19.28 -3.32
N GLN A 137 -27.45 19.90 -2.65
CA GLN A 137 -27.27 21.36 -2.68
C GLN A 137 -27.06 21.88 -4.11
N TRP A 138 -26.31 21.15 -4.93
CA TRP A 138 -26.10 21.53 -6.32
C TRP A 138 -27.40 21.47 -7.12
N TYR A 139 -28.20 20.41 -6.92
CA TYR A 139 -29.48 20.23 -7.60
C TYR A 139 -30.48 21.33 -7.21
N ASP A 140 -30.63 21.59 -5.91
CA ASP A 140 -31.52 22.65 -5.38
C ASP A 140 -31.13 24.03 -5.93
N THR A 141 -29.82 24.32 -6.02
CA THR A 141 -29.32 25.57 -6.60
C THR A 141 -29.59 25.65 -8.11
N GLY A 142 -29.38 24.56 -8.86
CA GLY A 142 -29.58 24.51 -10.30
C GLY A 142 -31.05 24.63 -10.72
N GLU A 143 -31.98 24.12 -9.90
CA GLU A 143 -33.43 24.27 -10.13
C GLU A 143 -33.90 25.71 -9.86
N LEU A 144 -33.34 26.41 -8.87
CA LEU A 144 -33.58 27.83 -8.64
C LEU A 144 -33.12 28.72 -9.82
N TYR A 145 -32.04 28.37 -10.51
CA TYR A 145 -31.64 29.07 -11.75
C TYR A 145 -32.53 28.73 -12.96
N ARG A 146 -33.16 27.54 -12.97
CA ARG A 146 -34.06 27.13 -14.04
C ARG A 146 -35.44 27.78 -13.92
N ASN A 147 -35.94 27.94 -12.70
CA ASN A 147 -37.25 28.52 -12.40
C ASN A 147 -37.27 30.04 -12.27
N SER A 148 -36.11 30.71 -12.32
CA SER A 148 -35.99 32.18 -12.26
C SER A 148 -35.70 32.85 -13.62
N ILE A 149 -35.52 32.05 -14.68
CA ILE A 149 -35.30 32.51 -16.06
C ILE A 149 -36.59 32.41 -16.91
N ILE A 150 -37.71 31.99 -16.31
CA ILE A 150 -39.07 32.11 -16.83
C ILE A 150 -39.79 33.16 -15.99
#